data_AF-A0A7S0Q4B4-F1
#
_entry.id   AF-A0A7S0Q4B4-F1
#
_cell.length_a   1.000
_cell.length_b   1.000
_cell.length_c   1.000
_cell.angle_alpha   90.00
_cell.angle_beta   90.00
_cell.angle_gamma   90.00
#
_symmetry.space_group_name_H-M   'P 1'
#
loop_
_entity.id
_entity.type
_entity.pdbx_description
1 polymer ?
#
loop_
_entity_poly.entity_id
_entity_poly.type
_entity_poly.pdbx_seq_one_letter_code
_entity_poly.pdbx_strand_id
1 'polypeptide(L)'
;TLAEREAGAARLLHARVEAAADEGRRNLLVFSHYPADYLRGVAPAGVNLLRTLRDGRLRVAYFGGHRHGTENNTGAETEPFEAYTLGGGGGWSCDGEQGYLVGEVMSDGAWDNLKLVKLPFNDCCAPFNPVEDFAAGCERMGSCKKYDCVFNGNCE
;
A
#
# COMPACT_ATOMS: atom_id res chain seq x y z
N THR A 1 -1.54 -22.59 -7.20
CA THR A 1 -0.98 -21.71 -8.26
C THR A 1 -1.26 -20.25 -7.91
N LEU A 2 -0.71 -19.29 -8.68
CA LEU A 2 -1.05 -17.87 -8.50
C LEU A 2 -2.55 -17.62 -8.74
N ALA A 3 -3.09 -18.18 -9.82
CA ALA A 3 -4.51 -18.06 -10.17
C ALA A 3 -5.45 -18.58 -9.07
N GLU A 4 -5.10 -19.68 -8.38
CA GLU A 4 -5.90 -20.19 -7.25
C GLU A 4 -5.89 -19.24 -6.05
N ARG A 5 -4.75 -18.59 -5.77
CA ARG A 5 -4.62 -17.61 -4.69
C ARG A 5 -5.42 -16.35 -4.99
N GLU A 6 -5.35 -15.85 -6.22
CA GLU A 6 -6.14 -14.71 -6.68
C GLU A 6 -7.65 -15.01 -6.59
N ALA A 7 -8.07 -16.17 -7.09
CA ALA A 7 -9.45 -16.63 -6.99
C ALA A 7 -9.90 -16.79 -5.52
N GLY A 8 -9.01 -17.28 -4.64
CA GLY A 8 -9.26 -17.39 -3.21
C GLY A 8 -9.44 -16.03 -2.53
N ALA A 9 -8.58 -15.06 -2.84
CA ALA A 9 -8.67 -13.70 -2.32
C ALA A 9 -9.97 -13.01 -2.76
N ALA A 10 -10.36 -13.20 -4.03
CA ALA A 10 -11.58 -12.62 -4.58
C ALA A 10 -12.84 -13.18 -3.92
N ARG A 11 -12.90 -14.51 -3.75
CA ARG A 11 -13.98 -15.17 -3.01
C ARG A 11 -14.03 -14.74 -1.55
N LEU A 12 -12.88 -14.59 -0.90
CA LEU A 12 -12.81 -14.12 0.49
C LEU A 12 -13.36 -12.70 0.60
N LEU A 13 -12.94 -11.77 -0.26
CA LEU A 13 -13.44 -10.40 -0.26
C LEU A 13 -14.96 -10.38 -0.44
N HIS A 14 -15.48 -11.08 -1.45
CA HIS A 14 -16.92 -11.16 -1.69
C HIS A 14 -17.68 -11.73 -0.48
N ALA A 15 -17.21 -12.83 0.10
CA ALA A 15 -17.83 -13.43 1.28
C ALA A 15 -17.81 -12.48 2.50
N ARG A 16 -16.76 -11.67 2.67
CA ARG A 16 -16.71 -10.66 3.75
C ARG A 16 -17.71 -9.53 3.52
N VAL A 17 -17.89 -9.10 2.27
CA VAL A 17 -18.89 -8.09 1.93
C VAL A 17 -20.30 -8.61 2.17
N GLU A 18 -20.61 -9.84 1.75
CA GLU A 18 -21.92 -10.45 2.00
C GLU A 18 -22.18 -10.68 3.49
N ALA A 19 -21.25 -11.29 4.22
CA ALA A 19 -21.43 -11.59 5.66
C ALA A 19 -21.58 -10.32 6.50
N ALA A 20 -20.90 -9.22 6.13
CA ALA A 20 -21.02 -7.98 6.87
C ALA A 20 -22.42 -7.36 6.78
N ALA A 21 -23.15 -7.59 5.67
CA ALA A 21 -24.54 -7.20 5.54
C ALA A 21 -25.46 -7.95 6.52
N ASP A 22 -25.19 -9.25 6.74
CA ASP A 22 -25.99 -10.10 7.62
C ASP A 22 -25.68 -9.88 9.12
N GLU A 23 -24.42 -9.59 9.43
CA GLU A 23 -23.94 -9.48 10.81
C GLU A 23 -24.00 -8.04 11.37
N GLY A 24 -24.55 -7.08 10.61
CA GLY A 24 -24.63 -5.67 11.00
C GLY A 24 -23.29 -4.96 11.10
N ARG A 25 -22.21 -5.57 10.58
CA ARG A 25 -20.88 -4.95 10.50
C ARG A 25 -20.90 -3.89 9.41
N ARG A 26 -20.43 -2.69 9.73
CA ARG A 26 -20.48 -1.55 8.79
C ARG A 26 -19.14 -1.17 8.20
N ASN A 27 -18.05 -1.81 8.62
CA ASN A 27 -16.69 -1.37 8.36
C ASN A 27 -15.83 -2.53 7.85
N LEU A 28 -14.99 -2.27 6.85
CA LEU A 28 -14.02 -3.23 6.32
C LEU A 28 -12.69 -2.53 6.03
N LEU A 29 -11.60 -3.07 6.59
CA LEU A 29 -10.24 -2.71 6.24
C LEU A 29 -9.69 -3.74 5.25
N VAL A 30 -9.18 -3.29 4.11
CA VAL A 30 -8.64 -4.16 3.05
C VAL A 30 -7.17 -3.85 2.83
N PHE A 31 -6.32 -4.85 2.95
CA PHE A 31 -4.89 -4.73 2.72
C PHE A 31 -4.49 -5.51 1.47
N SER A 32 -3.74 -4.86 0.59
CA SER A 32 -3.23 -5.44 -0.65
C SER A 32 -1.85 -4.88 -0.95
N HIS A 33 -1.04 -5.62 -1.69
CA HIS A 33 0.24 -5.09 -2.15
C HIS A 33 0.05 -4.02 -3.23
N TYR A 34 -0.93 -4.20 -4.12
CA TYR A 34 -1.16 -3.27 -5.23
C TYR A 34 -2.18 -2.18 -4.87
N PRO A 35 -2.01 -0.93 -5.34
CA PRO A 35 -3.00 0.12 -5.25
C PRO A 35 -4.33 -0.28 -5.91
N ALA A 36 -5.42 0.38 -5.49
CA ALA A 36 -6.76 0.03 -5.94
C ALA A 36 -6.95 0.13 -7.46
N ASP A 37 -6.26 1.05 -8.13
CA ASP A 37 -6.37 1.24 -9.58
C ASP A 37 -5.74 0.11 -10.41
N TYR A 38 -4.84 -0.69 -9.81
CA TYR A 38 -4.31 -1.91 -10.43
C TYR A 38 -5.37 -3.03 -10.49
N LEU A 39 -6.47 -2.89 -9.74
CA LEU A 39 -7.57 -3.85 -9.77
C LEU A 39 -8.57 -3.58 -10.91
N ARG A 40 -8.34 -2.55 -11.73
CA ARG A 40 -9.23 -2.21 -12.85
C ARG A 40 -9.32 -3.38 -13.84
N GLY A 41 -10.54 -3.86 -14.05
CA GLY A 41 -10.81 -4.98 -14.96
C GLY A 41 -10.38 -6.35 -14.42
N VAL A 42 -9.87 -6.43 -13.20
CA VAL A 42 -9.42 -7.69 -12.57
C VAL A 42 -10.64 -8.43 -12.00
N ALA A 43 -10.96 -9.57 -12.60
CA ALA A 43 -12.12 -10.40 -12.22
C ALA A 43 -11.78 -11.90 -12.02
N PRO A 44 -10.83 -12.25 -11.13
CA PRO A 44 -10.49 -13.63 -10.83
C PRO A 44 -11.72 -14.39 -10.32
N ALA A 45 -11.93 -15.59 -10.87
CA ALA A 45 -13.12 -16.43 -10.60
C ALA A 45 -14.46 -15.69 -10.80
N GLY A 46 -14.52 -14.70 -11.69
CA GLY A 46 -15.74 -13.94 -11.99
C GLY A 46 -16.09 -12.85 -10.97
N VAL A 47 -15.28 -12.66 -9.93
CA VAL A 47 -15.50 -11.61 -8.91
C VAL A 47 -14.71 -10.37 -9.31
N ASN A 48 -15.42 -9.31 -9.72
CA ASN A 48 -14.80 -8.02 -9.98
C ASN A 48 -14.45 -7.32 -8.66
N LEU A 49 -13.16 -7.33 -8.31
CA LEU A 49 -12.68 -6.83 -7.01
C LEU A 49 -13.05 -5.37 -6.76
N LEU A 50 -12.81 -4.51 -7.75
CA LEU A 50 -13.09 -3.08 -7.62
C LEU A 50 -14.59 -2.82 -7.45
N ARG A 51 -15.44 -3.54 -8.18
CA ARG A 51 -16.90 -3.47 -8.01
C ARG A 51 -17.32 -3.93 -6.62
N THR A 52 -16.74 -5.01 -6.10
CA THR A 52 -17.04 -5.51 -4.76
C THR A 52 -16.64 -4.52 -3.67
N LEU A 53 -15.51 -3.83 -3.81
CA LEU A 53 -15.11 -2.77 -2.88
C LEU A 53 -16.04 -1.55 -2.92
N ARG A 54 -16.70 -1.30 -4.05
CA ARG A 54 -17.65 -0.19 -4.26
C ARG A 54 -19.10 -0.49 -3.88
N ASP A 55 -19.35 -1.65 -3.32
CA ASP A 55 -20.69 -2.16 -3.02
C ASP A 55 -21.53 -1.24 -2.10
N GLY A 56 -20.87 -0.38 -1.31
CA GLY A 56 -21.52 0.72 -0.58
C GLY A 56 -22.32 0.29 0.65
N ARG A 57 -22.60 -1.01 0.83
CA ARG A 57 -23.15 -1.55 2.09
C ARG A 57 -22.18 -1.41 3.26
N LEU A 58 -20.88 -1.28 2.97
CA LEU A 58 -19.81 -1.13 3.95
C LEU A 58 -19.04 0.16 3.74
N ARG A 59 -18.61 0.78 4.84
CA ARG A 59 -17.51 1.74 4.83
C ARG A 59 -16.20 0.97 4.69
N VAL A 60 -15.54 1.14 3.55
CA VAL A 60 -14.31 0.43 3.23
C VAL A 60 -13.13 1.40 3.25
N ALA A 61 -12.04 1.01 3.91
CA ALA A 61 -10.72 1.61 3.72
C ALA A 61 -9.78 0.58 3.09
N TYR A 62 -9.22 0.93 1.94
CA TYR A 62 -8.30 0.11 1.17
C TYR A 62 -6.87 0.66 1.30
N PHE A 63 -5.94 -0.21 1.65
CA PHE A 63 -4.52 0.11 1.81
C PHE A 63 -3.72 -0.73 0.80
N GLY A 64 -3.23 -0.07 -0.23
CA GLY A 64 -2.31 -0.59 -1.24
C GLY A 64 -0.87 -0.17 -0.98
N GLY A 65 0.08 -0.69 -1.75
CA GLY A 65 1.49 -0.29 -1.73
C GLY A 65 2.10 -0.21 -3.13
N HIS A 66 3.23 -0.89 -3.36
CA HIS A 66 3.89 -1.05 -4.67
C HIS A 66 4.54 0.22 -5.28
N ARG A 67 3.95 1.41 -5.13
CA ARG A 67 4.48 2.67 -5.72
C ARG A 67 5.56 3.37 -4.90
N HIS A 68 5.92 2.80 -3.75
CA HIS A 68 6.93 3.38 -2.83
C HIS A 68 6.60 4.82 -2.39
N GLY A 69 5.31 5.16 -2.36
CA GLY A 69 4.79 6.45 -1.95
C GLY A 69 3.71 6.32 -0.90
N THR A 70 3.42 7.43 -0.24
CA THR A 70 2.34 7.59 0.72
C THR A 70 1.32 8.53 0.12
N GLU A 71 0.13 8.10 -0.24
CA GLU A 71 -0.84 8.91 -1.01
C GLU A 71 -2.28 8.62 -0.60
N ASN A 72 -3.14 9.63 -0.76
CA ASN A 72 -4.60 9.45 -0.73
C ASN A 72 -5.06 9.34 -2.19
N ASN A 73 -5.53 8.15 -2.58
CA ASN A 73 -6.01 7.84 -3.91
C ASN A 73 -7.55 7.71 -3.94
N THR A 74 -8.25 8.30 -2.97
CA THR A 74 -9.71 8.39 -2.95
C THR A 74 -10.19 9.34 -4.04
N GLY A 75 -11.13 8.90 -4.88
CA GLY A 75 -11.70 9.68 -5.98
C GLY A 75 -12.71 8.86 -6.79
N ALA A 76 -13.10 9.33 -7.99
CA ALA A 76 -14.23 8.76 -8.76
C ALA A 76 -14.18 7.23 -9.01
N GLU A 77 -12.99 6.65 -9.10
CA GLU A 77 -12.77 5.23 -9.35
C GLU A 77 -12.85 4.38 -8.07
N THR A 78 -12.58 4.97 -6.92
CA THR A 78 -12.51 4.33 -5.61
C THR A 78 -13.70 4.67 -4.73
N GLU A 79 -14.41 5.78 -4.99
CA GLU A 79 -15.65 6.09 -4.30
C GLU A 79 -16.72 5.00 -4.51
N PRO A 80 -17.39 4.55 -3.43
CA PRO A 80 -17.47 5.17 -2.11
C PRO A 80 -16.40 4.76 -1.07
N PHE A 81 -15.39 3.96 -1.40
CA PHE A 81 -14.37 3.53 -0.44
C PHE A 81 -13.18 4.50 -0.37
N GLU A 82 -12.58 4.61 0.81
CA GLU A 82 -11.36 5.38 1.03
C GLU A 82 -10.16 4.54 0.57
N ALA A 83 -9.28 5.10 -0.27
CA ALA A 83 -8.15 4.38 -0.85
C ALA A 83 -6.83 5.09 -0.56
N TYR A 84 -5.86 4.34 -0.06
CA TYR A 84 -4.53 4.84 0.26
C TYR A 84 -3.46 3.95 -0.37
N THR A 85 -2.40 4.57 -0.86
CA THR A 85 -1.15 3.88 -1.19
C THR A 85 -0.15 4.19 -0.10
N LEU A 86 0.43 3.15 0.50
CA LEU A 86 1.37 3.22 1.62
C LEU A 86 2.64 2.45 1.24
N GLY A 87 3.79 3.08 1.43
CA GLY A 87 5.07 2.48 1.04
C GLY A 87 6.25 3.44 0.92
N GLY A 88 6.07 4.73 1.22
CA GLY A 88 7.17 5.71 1.26
C GLY A 88 7.96 5.65 2.58
N GLY A 89 8.47 4.48 2.97
CA GLY A 89 9.14 4.28 4.26
C GLY A 89 10.67 4.18 4.21
N GLY A 90 11.32 4.62 3.14
CA GLY A 90 12.79 4.55 3.01
C GLY A 90 13.35 3.28 2.35
N GLY A 91 12.69 2.75 1.32
CA GLY A 91 13.18 1.60 0.53
C GLY A 91 13.52 1.94 -0.93
N TRP A 92 14.61 1.35 -1.43
CA TRP A 92 15.22 1.30 -2.78
C TRP A 92 15.41 2.60 -3.59
N SER A 93 14.51 3.58 -3.54
CA SER A 93 14.57 4.67 -4.53
C SER A 93 13.91 6.00 -4.17
N CYS A 94 13.17 6.12 -3.07
CA CYS A 94 12.56 7.40 -2.70
C CYS A 94 11.72 8.05 -3.84
N ASP A 95 11.14 7.23 -4.71
CA ASP A 95 10.42 7.67 -5.92
C ASP A 95 9.06 8.34 -5.64
N GLY A 96 8.69 8.54 -4.37
CA GLY A 96 7.42 9.09 -3.96
C GLY A 96 7.48 9.79 -2.60
N GLU A 97 6.35 10.38 -2.17
CA GLU A 97 6.27 11.02 -0.86
C GLU A 97 6.43 10.00 0.27
N GLN A 98 7.37 10.28 1.18
CA GLN A 98 7.65 9.40 2.30
C GLN A 98 6.67 9.64 3.46
N GLY A 99 6.35 8.59 4.21
CA GLY A 99 5.36 8.66 5.28
C GLY A 99 4.68 7.33 5.62
N TYR A 100 3.63 7.46 6.43
CA TYR A 100 2.78 6.36 6.88
C TYR A 100 1.35 6.86 7.10
N LEU A 101 0.42 5.94 7.36
CA LEU A 101 -0.95 6.26 7.76
C LEU A 101 -1.17 5.83 9.20
N VAL A 102 -1.82 6.69 9.97
CA VAL A 102 -2.33 6.38 11.31
C VAL A 102 -3.85 6.50 11.31
N GLY A 103 -4.48 5.78 12.22
CA GLY A 103 -5.92 5.77 12.38
C GLY A 103 -6.32 5.08 13.67
N GLU A 104 -7.59 5.21 14.02
CA GLU A 104 -8.16 4.62 15.22
C GLU A 104 -9.08 3.47 14.84
N VAL A 105 -8.95 2.33 15.54
CA VAL A 105 -9.90 1.22 15.43
C VAL A 105 -10.55 1.06 16.80
N MET A 106 -11.86 1.25 16.83
CA MET A 106 -12.69 1.24 18.02
C MET A 106 -13.02 -0.19 18.43
N SER A 107 -13.46 -0.37 19.68
CA SER A 107 -13.79 -1.69 20.23
C SER A 107 -14.96 -2.39 19.53
N ASP A 108 -15.82 -1.63 18.85
CA ASP A 108 -16.94 -2.15 18.04
C ASP A 108 -16.53 -2.46 16.58
N GLY A 109 -15.24 -2.30 16.25
CA GLY A 109 -14.70 -2.51 14.91
C GLY A 109 -14.95 -1.34 13.94
N ALA A 110 -15.52 -0.23 14.40
CA ALA A 110 -15.48 1.02 13.65
C ALA A 110 -14.05 1.54 13.53
N TRP A 111 -13.78 2.29 12.47
CA TRP A 111 -12.52 2.99 12.30
C TRP A 111 -12.78 4.46 11.97
N ASP A 112 -11.88 5.33 12.41
CA ASP A 112 -11.96 6.75 12.14
C ASP A 112 -10.56 7.39 12.16
N ASN A 113 -10.51 8.69 11.88
CA ASN A 113 -9.30 9.51 11.99
C ASN A 113 -8.12 8.98 11.16
N LEU A 114 -8.41 8.37 10.00
CA LEU A 114 -7.38 7.94 9.05
C LEU A 114 -6.66 9.18 8.51
N LYS A 115 -5.35 9.26 8.79
CA LYS A 115 -4.53 10.42 8.46
C LYS A 115 -3.18 9.97 7.92
N LEU A 116 -2.80 10.53 6.77
CA LEU A 116 -1.45 10.43 6.27
C LEU A 116 -0.52 11.33 7.10
N VAL A 117 0.57 10.74 7.58
CA VAL A 117 1.69 11.43 8.19
C VAL A 117 2.83 11.39 7.20
N LYS A 118 3.06 12.53 6.55
CA LYS A 118 4.18 12.71 5.61
C LYS A 118 5.44 13.01 6.39
N LEU A 119 6.54 12.42 5.94
CA LEU A 119 7.86 12.67 6.48
C LEU A 119 8.62 13.57 5.49
N PRO A 120 9.45 14.50 5.99
CA PRO A 120 10.38 15.21 5.14
C PRO A 120 11.22 14.22 4.34
N PHE A 121 11.36 14.47 3.04
CA PHE A 121 12.10 13.59 2.13
C PHE A 121 13.49 13.22 2.70
N ASN A 122 14.24 14.22 3.17
CA ASN A 122 15.59 14.05 3.70
C ASN A 122 15.67 13.28 5.02
N ASP A 123 14.55 13.05 5.71
CA ASP A 123 14.54 12.25 6.95
C ASP A 123 14.51 10.75 6.62
N CYS A 124 14.03 10.38 5.43
CA CYS A 124 13.85 8.99 4.99
C CYS A 124 14.78 8.60 3.83
N CYS A 125 15.25 9.60 3.08
CA CYS A 125 16.01 9.41 1.86
C CYS A 125 17.44 9.88 2.08
N ALA A 126 18.39 8.98 1.82
CA ALA A 126 19.78 9.38 1.65
C ALA A 126 19.86 10.44 0.54
N PRO A 127 20.78 11.42 0.65
CA PRO A 127 20.99 12.38 -0.43
C PRO A 127 21.23 11.62 -1.74
N PHE A 128 20.63 12.11 -2.84
CA PHE A 128 20.84 11.55 -4.16
C PHE A 128 22.33 11.31 -4.40
N ASN A 129 22.69 10.06 -4.67
CA ASN A 129 24.06 9.66 -4.95
C ASN A 129 24.16 9.41 -6.46
N PRO A 130 24.77 10.33 -7.23
CA PRO A 130 25.03 10.10 -8.65
C PRO A 130 25.66 8.73 -8.88
N VAL A 131 25.36 8.09 -10.01
CA VAL A 131 25.87 6.75 -10.32
C VAL A 131 27.41 6.73 -10.27
N GLU A 132 28.04 7.84 -10.67
CA GLU A 132 29.48 8.04 -10.64
C GLU A 132 30.03 8.06 -9.19
N ASP A 133 29.33 8.74 -8.29
CA ASP A 133 29.71 8.84 -6.88
C ASP A 133 29.46 7.51 -6.14
N PHE A 134 28.40 6.79 -6.51
CA PHE A 134 28.13 5.43 -6.01
C PHE A 134 29.22 4.45 -6.47
N ALA A 135 29.58 4.46 -7.75
CA ALA A 135 30.65 3.61 -8.29
C ALA A 135 32.00 3.92 -7.64
N ALA A 136 32.37 5.20 -7.51
CA ALA A 136 33.57 5.61 -6.81
C ALA A 136 33.54 5.19 -5.33
N GLY A 137 32.35 5.25 -4.70
CA GLY A 137 32.12 4.74 -3.35
C GLY A 137 32.34 3.24 -3.21
N CYS A 138 31.80 2.45 -4.14
CA CYS A 138 32.02 1.01 -4.22
C CYS A 138 33.51 0.67 -4.31
N GLU A 139 34.24 1.35 -5.21
CA GLU A 139 35.66 1.13 -5.43
C GLU A 139 36.47 1.46 -4.17
N ARG A 140 36.20 2.61 -3.53
CA ARG A 140 36.85 3.01 -2.27
C ARG A 140 36.64 1.99 -1.14
N MET A 141 35.44 1.40 -1.05
CA MET A 141 35.11 0.42 -0.01
C MET A 141 35.39 -1.03 -0.40
N GLY A 142 35.84 -1.28 -1.64
CA GLY A 142 36.04 -2.62 -2.20
C GLY A 142 34.78 -3.47 -2.28
N SER A 143 33.58 -2.86 -2.16
CA SER A 143 32.30 -3.56 -2.20
C SER A 143 31.14 -2.57 -2.32
N CYS A 144 30.34 -2.69 -3.37
CA CYS A 144 29.10 -1.93 -3.49
C CYS A 144 28.12 -2.25 -2.38
N LYS A 145 28.03 -3.50 -1.93
CA LYS A 145 27.15 -3.90 -0.83
C LYS A 145 27.51 -3.21 0.49
N LYS A 146 28.81 -3.10 0.80
CA LYS A 146 29.26 -2.36 2.00
C LYS A 146 28.98 -0.87 1.87
N TYR A 147 29.20 -0.31 0.69
CA TYR A 147 28.93 1.10 0.44
C TYR A 147 27.43 1.41 0.54
N ASP A 148 26.59 0.59 -0.06
CA ASP A 148 25.12 0.68 0.00
C ASP A 148 24.58 0.51 1.43
N CYS A 149 25.15 -0.42 2.21
CA CYS A 149 24.86 -0.56 3.64
C CYS A 149 25.17 0.70 4.44
N VAL A 150 26.33 1.33 4.21
CA VAL A 150 26.76 2.52 4.96
C VAL A 150 25.97 3.76 4.55
N PHE A 151 25.67 3.93 3.26
CA PHE A 151 25.08 5.16 2.73
C PHE A 151 23.55 5.11 2.66
N ASN A 152 22.99 3.95 2.32
CA ASN A 152 21.55 3.76 2.10
C ASN A 152 20.93 2.80 3.13
N GLY A 153 21.70 2.25 4.08
CA GLY A 153 21.21 1.31 5.09
C GLY A 153 20.91 -0.09 4.56
N ASN A 154 21.21 -0.38 3.28
CA ASN A 154 20.91 -1.66 2.65
C ASN A 154 22.05 -2.68 2.89
N CYS A 155 21.96 -3.41 3.99
CA CYS A 155 23.03 -4.28 4.47
C CYS A 155 22.88 -5.77 4.12
N GLU A 156 21.85 -6.13 3.35
CA GLU A 156 21.46 -7.53 3.06
C GLU A 156 22.30 -8.26 2.02
#